data_AF-A0A928BX47-F1
#
_entry.id   AF-A0A928BX47-F1
#
_cell.length_a   1.000
_cell.length_b   1.000
_cell.length_c   1.000
_cell.angle_alpha   90.00
_cell.angle_beta   90.00
_cell.angle_gamma   90.00
#
_symmetry.space_group_name_H-M   'P 1'
#
loop_
_entity.id
_entity.type
_entity.pdbx_description
1 polymer ?
#
loop_
_entity_poly.entity_id
_entity_poly.type
_entity_poly.pdbx_seq_one_letter_code
_entity_poly.pdbx_strand_id
1 'polypeptide(L)'
;MFYGRQHNRQAGRQQDLQQEPSYIQGHRHHKGCIQKEAYGNIPHTNKLSQREPEELKSRFKRTFSKTLLKKNSKPRQEFDFGGVYVFSLLQKANDMKGVMHYIWKSRLIPKSRLITTSGEEIKIIDTGKECENSNLFCNARLRIGDKEWSGNVILHHRSSDWEKELRNSKEGYDNVILHVTIENDCERLRKHGEAVHQLCISYPQELDDEFTEAQQHSRCLPCVTAITGQSNINIHNYLSRLLVERIEEKAAAIEKTYALCDRRWEETLMRIIIRSFGFGIQGDIFEEWAKVLDLNALGKHRDNLLQVEAIMFGQAGLLDEESIPYYYRTQAMTSEYYNKLAKEYRFLKNKFGLKEIDHKAWGTGSATPHVRIARIAALYWQRSLDFSSIAACETITGYYKLLDTTLHGYWSNHACFGGTETTGCGNMRQRQLDVIIINAIIPILYIYGKHRNDSGLCGKAEELLYQLKSEENSVVRKWKDKGIAIECAADSQAILQLDRRYCRLHNCTKCRFAYYYLKERIASC
;
A
#
# COMPACT_ATOMS: atom_id res chain seq x y z
N MET A 1 -43.57 -10.98 -52.75
CA MET A 1 -43.04 -12.32 -52.45
C MET A 1 -42.84 -12.34 -50.93
N PHE A 2 -43.75 -12.87 -50.10
CA PHE A 2 -44.01 -14.32 -49.82
C PHE A 2 -42.75 -15.04 -49.32
N TYR A 3 -42.71 -15.79 -48.20
CA TYR A 3 -43.61 -16.11 -47.05
C TYR A 3 -42.66 -16.20 -45.80
N GLY A 4 -43.02 -16.20 -44.50
CA GLY A 4 -44.28 -16.47 -43.81
C GLY A 4 -44.26 -17.84 -43.08
N ARG A 5 -44.30 -17.86 -41.74
CA ARG A 5 -44.83 -18.99 -40.92
C ARG A 5 -45.11 -18.60 -39.46
N GLN A 6 -46.14 -19.21 -38.87
CA GLN A 6 -46.74 -18.89 -37.57
C GLN A 6 -46.66 -20.07 -36.57
N HIS A 7 -46.92 -19.75 -35.29
CA HIS A 7 -47.54 -20.53 -34.20
C HIS A 7 -47.72 -22.07 -34.27
N ASN A 8 -47.36 -22.75 -33.18
CA ASN A 8 -48.27 -23.31 -32.15
C ASN A 8 -47.45 -23.65 -30.88
N ARG A 9 -47.85 -23.51 -29.60
CA ARG A 9 -49.09 -23.69 -28.79
C ARG A 9 -49.34 -25.13 -28.27
N GLN A 10 -49.71 -25.21 -26.97
CA GLN A 10 -50.22 -26.35 -26.18
C GLN A 10 -49.19 -27.45 -25.79
N ALA A 11 -49.36 -28.22 -24.70
CA ALA A 11 -50.10 -28.04 -23.42
C ALA A 11 -49.70 -29.17 -22.43
N GLY A 12 -49.93 -28.99 -21.12
CA GLY A 12 -49.79 -30.07 -20.13
C GLY A 12 -50.04 -29.62 -18.69
N ARG A 13 -51.12 -30.11 -18.05
CA ARG A 13 -51.45 -29.95 -16.62
C ARG A 13 -51.75 -31.32 -16.01
N GLN A 14 -51.45 -31.46 -14.71
CA GLN A 14 -52.05 -32.30 -13.63
C GLN A 14 -50.89 -32.76 -12.71
N GLN A 15 -50.82 -32.47 -11.41
CA GLN A 15 -51.76 -32.56 -10.27
C GLN A 15 -52.21 -33.98 -9.93
N ASP A 16 -51.65 -34.54 -8.85
CA ASP A 16 -52.32 -34.98 -7.60
C ASP A 16 -51.21 -35.41 -6.60
N LEU A 17 -51.14 -34.95 -5.33
CA LEU A 17 -52.01 -35.04 -4.15
C LEU A 17 -51.79 -36.30 -3.26
N GLN A 18 -51.16 -36.10 -2.09
CA GLN A 18 -51.33 -36.79 -0.79
C GLN A 18 -50.17 -36.38 0.16
N GLN A 19 -50.26 -36.36 1.48
CA GLN A 19 -51.25 -35.97 2.49
C GLN A 19 -50.48 -35.98 3.85
N GLU A 20 -50.74 -35.02 4.74
CA GLU A 20 -50.23 -34.95 6.14
C GLU A 20 -50.91 -35.99 7.06
N PRO A 21 -50.31 -36.44 8.19
CA PRO A 21 -50.37 -35.74 9.52
C PRO A 21 -49.14 -35.97 10.47
N SER A 22 -49.00 -35.44 11.70
CA SER A 22 -49.46 -34.20 12.40
C SER A 22 -48.72 -34.00 13.77
N TYR A 23 -48.85 -32.81 14.40
CA TYR A 23 -48.78 -32.40 15.85
C TYR A 23 -48.02 -33.24 16.92
N ILE A 24 -47.27 -32.63 17.87
CA ILE A 24 -47.71 -32.00 19.16
C ILE A 24 -46.59 -31.04 19.66
N GLN A 25 -46.79 -29.72 19.81
CA GLN A 25 -47.20 -28.94 21.01
C GLN A 25 -46.37 -29.08 22.32
N GLY A 26 -45.90 -27.94 22.87
CA GLY A 26 -45.28 -27.85 24.21
C GLY A 26 -44.72 -26.46 24.60
N HIS A 27 -45.57 -25.53 25.07
CA HIS A 27 -45.19 -24.17 25.50
C HIS A 27 -44.77 -24.04 26.98
N ARG A 28 -43.87 -23.07 27.30
CA ARG A 28 -44.01 -21.92 28.25
C ARG A 28 -42.61 -21.35 28.62
N HIS A 29 -42.33 -20.04 28.46
CA HIS A 29 -42.52 -18.93 29.43
C HIS A 29 -41.83 -19.16 30.80
N HIS A 30 -41.14 -18.20 31.46
CA HIS A 30 -41.12 -16.73 31.30
C HIS A 30 -39.96 -16.08 32.13
N LYS A 31 -39.59 -14.83 31.78
CA LYS A 31 -39.01 -13.74 32.64
C LYS A 31 -37.61 -13.94 33.27
N GLY A 32 -36.81 -12.88 33.20
CA GLY A 32 -35.53 -12.77 33.92
C GLY A 32 -35.63 -11.97 35.22
N CYS A 33 -34.51 -11.80 35.91
CA CYS A 33 -34.38 -10.88 37.04
C CYS A 33 -32.95 -10.32 37.14
N ILE A 34 -32.83 -9.10 37.68
CA ILE A 34 -31.56 -8.43 38.00
C ILE A 34 -31.34 -8.57 39.50
N GLN A 35 -30.14 -8.94 39.95
CA GLN A 35 -29.66 -8.50 41.27
C GLN A 35 -28.12 -8.50 41.38
N LYS A 36 -27.63 -7.71 42.33
CA LYS A 36 -26.20 -7.44 42.62
C LYS A 36 -25.73 -8.27 43.82
N GLU A 37 -24.46 -8.04 44.19
CA GLU A 37 -23.81 -8.28 45.49
C GLU A 37 -23.27 -9.70 45.74
N ALA A 38 -22.26 -9.93 46.59
CA ALA A 38 -21.05 -9.15 46.99
C ALA A 38 -20.20 -10.03 47.95
N TYR A 39 -18.99 -9.57 48.29
CA TYR A 39 -18.10 -10.03 49.39
C TYR A 39 -17.22 -11.28 49.20
N GLY A 40 -15.93 -11.11 49.56
CA GLY A 40 -14.91 -12.17 49.59
C GLY A 40 -13.44 -11.67 49.64
N ASN A 41 -13.09 -10.75 50.56
CA ASN A 41 -11.67 -10.40 50.87
C ASN A 41 -10.96 -11.63 51.52
N ILE A 42 -9.64 -11.78 51.72
CA ILE A 42 -8.45 -10.90 51.96
C ILE A 42 -7.16 -11.79 51.69
N PRO A 43 -5.88 -11.46 52.03
CA PRO A 43 -5.07 -10.22 51.96
C PRO A 43 -3.61 -10.37 51.36
N HIS A 44 -2.98 -9.21 51.07
CA HIS A 44 -1.53 -8.87 51.17
C HIS A 44 -0.38 -9.69 50.52
N THR A 45 0.45 -9.02 49.70
CA THR A 45 1.78 -8.47 50.14
C THR A 45 2.38 -7.48 49.11
N ASN A 46 3.56 -6.92 49.39
CA ASN A 46 4.01 -5.58 48.97
C ASN A 46 4.94 -5.50 47.73
N LYS A 47 4.85 -4.34 47.05
CA LYS A 47 5.93 -3.55 46.39
C LYS A 47 7.00 -4.26 45.53
N LEU A 48 7.09 -3.85 44.27
CA LEU A 48 8.37 -3.48 43.64
C LEU A 48 8.16 -2.33 42.61
N SER A 49 9.25 -1.70 42.18
CA SER A 49 9.30 -0.27 41.85
C SER A 49 8.93 0.14 40.42
N GLN A 50 8.31 1.32 40.29
CA GLN A 50 8.34 2.14 39.08
C GLN A 50 9.79 2.57 38.75
N ARG A 51 10.38 2.05 37.68
CA ARG A 51 11.48 2.63 36.88
C ARG A 51 11.61 1.82 35.57
N GLU A 52 12.09 2.47 34.51
CA GLU A 52 12.22 1.98 33.11
C GLU A 52 11.01 2.17 32.16
N PRO A 53 10.74 3.43 31.76
CA PRO A 53 10.41 3.67 30.33
C PRO A 53 11.28 4.75 29.65
N GLU A 54 12.29 5.29 30.33
CA GLU A 54 13.12 6.41 29.83
C GLU A 54 14.41 5.95 29.10
N GLU A 55 15.13 4.93 29.58
CA GLU A 55 16.39 4.51 28.94
C GLU A 55 16.19 3.92 27.53
N LEU A 56 15.09 3.18 27.31
CA LEU A 56 14.72 2.66 25.99
C LEU A 56 14.46 3.78 24.95
N LYS A 57 13.91 4.93 25.37
CA LYS A 57 13.72 6.11 24.49
C LYS A 57 15.04 6.80 24.15
N SER A 58 16.03 6.76 25.05
CA SER A 58 17.33 7.40 24.82
C SER A 58 18.17 6.70 23.75
N ARG A 59 18.11 5.35 23.69
CA ARG A 59 18.92 4.54 22.76
C ARG A 59 18.49 4.69 21.30
N PHE A 60 17.21 4.93 21.03
CA PHE A 60 16.71 5.12 19.66
C PHE A 60 17.10 6.48 19.05
N LYS A 61 17.32 7.52 19.87
CA LYS A 61 17.59 8.89 19.40
C LYS A 61 18.99 9.12 18.78
N ARG A 62 19.96 8.20 18.94
CA ARG A 62 21.36 8.47 18.56
C ARG A 62 21.82 7.96 17.18
N THR A 63 21.02 7.16 16.48
CA THR A 63 21.49 6.45 15.26
C THR A 63 21.02 7.09 13.93
N PHE A 64 20.10 8.06 13.96
CA PHE A 64 19.32 8.45 12.76
C PHE A 64 19.51 9.90 12.25
N SER A 65 20.65 10.55 12.54
CA SER A 65 20.85 11.98 12.22
C SER A 65 22.06 12.33 11.33
N LYS A 66 22.66 11.38 10.59
CA LYS A 66 23.88 11.66 9.78
C LYS A 66 23.98 11.03 8.37
N THR A 67 22.89 10.94 7.60
CA THR A 67 22.99 10.76 6.13
C THR A 67 21.73 11.20 5.40
N LEU A 68 21.70 12.44 4.86
CA LEU A 68 20.92 12.86 3.67
C LEU A 68 21.09 14.38 3.41
N LEU A 69 22.18 14.78 2.76
CA LEU A 69 22.31 16.10 2.13
C LEU A 69 23.15 16.00 0.84
N LYS A 70 22.70 16.72 -0.20
CA LYS A 70 23.23 16.76 -1.60
C LYS A 70 22.80 15.53 -2.45
N LYS A 71 22.32 15.67 -3.69
CA LYS A 71 22.38 16.81 -4.65
C LYS A 71 21.17 16.80 -5.62
N ASN A 72 20.81 17.97 -6.17
CA ASN A 72 19.79 18.15 -7.22
C ASN A 72 20.41 18.17 -8.64
N SER A 73 19.69 17.65 -9.65
CA SER A 73 19.67 18.17 -11.03
C SER A 73 18.48 17.62 -11.84
N LYS A 74 17.95 18.41 -12.78
CA LYS A 74 16.65 18.22 -13.50
C LYS A 74 16.76 17.43 -14.84
N PRO A 75 15.63 17.00 -15.46
CA PRO A 75 15.59 15.95 -16.50
C PRO A 75 15.50 16.43 -17.97
N ARG A 76 15.50 15.47 -18.92
CA ARG A 76 15.07 15.63 -20.33
C ARG A 76 14.26 14.41 -20.83
N GLN A 77 13.64 14.56 -22.01
CA GLN A 77 12.39 13.93 -22.48
C GLN A 77 12.53 12.58 -23.25
N GLU A 78 11.39 12.13 -23.79
CA GLU A 78 10.93 10.76 -24.12
C GLU A 78 11.26 10.21 -25.53
N PHE A 79 10.62 9.06 -25.83
CA PHE A 79 10.50 8.26 -27.07
C PHE A 79 11.56 7.13 -27.23
N ASP A 80 11.29 5.82 -27.20
CA ASP A 80 10.12 4.88 -27.29
C ASP A 80 10.19 3.96 -28.53
N PHE A 81 9.67 2.74 -28.39
CA PHE A 81 9.60 1.59 -29.30
C PHE A 81 10.90 0.86 -29.70
N GLY A 82 11.03 -0.38 -29.19
CA GLY A 82 12.08 -1.34 -29.60
C GLY A 82 12.33 -2.51 -28.62
N GLY A 83 11.81 -2.45 -27.39
CA GLY A 83 12.30 -3.29 -26.28
C GLY A 83 12.01 -4.80 -26.32
N VAL A 84 10.94 -5.25 -26.98
CA VAL A 84 10.36 -6.60 -26.73
C VAL A 84 11.31 -7.76 -27.12
N TYR A 85 12.10 -7.62 -28.18
CA TYR A 85 13.03 -8.68 -28.63
C TYR A 85 14.42 -8.62 -27.98
N VAL A 86 14.83 -7.45 -27.48
CA VAL A 86 16.13 -7.29 -26.80
C VAL A 86 16.02 -7.67 -25.31
N PHE A 87 14.84 -7.48 -24.70
CA PHE A 87 14.58 -7.87 -23.31
C PHE A 87 14.78 -9.37 -23.05
N SER A 88 14.37 -10.26 -23.96
CA SER A 88 14.43 -11.71 -23.73
C SER A 88 15.86 -12.28 -23.74
N LEU A 89 16.79 -11.63 -24.44
CA LEU A 89 18.21 -11.99 -24.46
C LEU A 89 18.99 -11.28 -23.34
N LEU A 90 18.66 -10.04 -22.99
CA LEU A 90 19.26 -9.35 -21.84
C LEU A 90 18.79 -9.92 -20.49
N GLN A 91 17.56 -10.43 -20.37
CA GLN A 91 17.12 -11.11 -19.14
C GLN A 91 17.90 -12.39 -18.83
N LYS A 92 18.44 -13.09 -19.84
CA LYS A 92 19.28 -14.29 -19.63
C LYS A 92 20.69 -13.97 -19.08
N ALA A 93 21.11 -12.71 -19.11
CA ALA A 93 22.46 -12.30 -18.69
C ALA A 93 22.50 -11.43 -17.42
N ASN A 94 21.37 -10.90 -16.95
CA ASN A 94 21.34 -9.87 -15.88
C ASN A 94 20.92 -10.36 -14.48
N ASP A 95 20.62 -11.65 -14.29
CA ASP A 95 20.13 -12.20 -13.02
C ASP A 95 21.09 -13.24 -12.38
N MET A 96 22.41 -13.07 -12.58
CA MET A 96 23.46 -13.91 -11.97
C MET A 96 23.66 -13.69 -10.45
N LYS A 97 22.56 -13.35 -9.75
CA LYS A 97 22.51 -13.06 -8.31
C LYS A 97 21.53 -14.01 -7.63
N GLY A 98 21.79 -15.31 -7.83
CA GLY A 98 20.98 -16.42 -7.34
C GLY A 98 21.00 -16.58 -5.81
N VAL A 99 20.44 -17.69 -5.32
CA VAL A 99 20.22 -17.91 -3.88
C VAL A 99 21.51 -17.76 -3.08
N MET A 100 22.62 -18.26 -3.60
CA MET A 100 23.98 -18.14 -3.04
C MET A 100 24.37 -16.69 -2.65
N HIS A 101 24.12 -15.71 -3.53
CA HIS A 101 24.40 -14.28 -3.26
C HIS A 101 23.57 -13.76 -2.10
N TYR A 102 22.29 -14.13 -2.07
CA TYR A 102 21.39 -13.73 -1.02
C TYR A 102 21.75 -14.38 0.32
N ILE A 103 22.19 -15.65 0.31
CA ILE A 103 22.68 -16.37 1.49
C ILE A 103 23.89 -15.66 2.10
N TRP A 104 24.89 -15.29 1.29
CA TRP A 104 26.06 -14.56 1.75
C TRP A 104 25.68 -13.19 2.33
N LYS A 105 25.01 -12.36 1.51
CA LYS A 105 24.58 -11.00 1.86
C LYS A 105 23.72 -10.94 3.12
N SER A 106 22.84 -11.93 3.31
CA SER A 106 21.93 -12.01 4.46
C SER A 106 22.50 -12.77 5.66
N ARG A 107 23.75 -13.26 5.56
CA ARG A 107 24.45 -14.06 6.59
C ARG A 107 23.63 -15.27 7.04
N LEU A 108 23.03 -15.99 6.09
CA LEU A 108 22.15 -17.13 6.36
C LEU A 108 22.89 -18.45 6.59
N ILE A 109 24.20 -18.48 6.34
CA ILE A 109 25.06 -19.65 6.62
C ILE A 109 25.10 -19.88 8.14
N PRO A 110 24.74 -21.08 8.64
CA PRO A 110 24.86 -21.41 10.06
C PRO A 110 26.29 -21.23 10.57
N LYS A 111 26.47 -20.68 11.79
CA LYS A 111 27.82 -20.43 12.35
C LYS A 111 28.68 -21.69 12.42
N SER A 112 28.09 -22.84 12.71
CA SER A 112 28.75 -24.16 12.72
C SER A 112 29.26 -24.62 11.34
N ARG A 113 28.85 -23.94 10.25
CA ARG A 113 29.28 -24.21 8.87
C ARG A 113 30.18 -23.11 8.29
N LEU A 114 30.49 -22.07 9.07
CA LEU A 114 31.44 -21.04 8.67
C LEU A 114 32.86 -21.53 9.01
N ILE A 115 33.32 -22.53 8.27
CA ILE A 115 34.65 -23.13 8.41
C ILE A 115 35.26 -23.23 7.00
N THR A 116 36.53 -22.88 6.85
CA THR A 116 37.22 -23.02 5.56
C THR A 116 37.39 -24.50 5.18
N THR A 117 37.70 -24.75 3.91
CA THR A 117 38.13 -26.07 3.43
C THR A 117 39.45 -26.55 4.08
N SER A 118 40.24 -25.63 4.64
CA SER A 118 41.42 -25.88 5.48
C SER A 118 41.10 -26.15 6.97
N GLY A 119 39.84 -26.02 7.41
CA GLY A 119 39.41 -26.27 8.79
C GLY A 119 39.45 -25.07 9.74
N GLU A 120 39.65 -23.85 9.25
CA GLU A 120 39.73 -22.62 10.05
C GLU A 120 38.33 -22.00 10.25
N GLU A 121 37.99 -21.58 11.47
CA GLU A 121 36.71 -20.89 11.74
C GLU A 121 36.67 -19.52 11.05
N ILE A 122 35.53 -19.20 10.40
CA ILE A 122 35.26 -17.92 9.75
C ILE A 122 34.19 -17.16 10.55
N LYS A 123 34.52 -15.93 10.97
CA LYS A 123 33.56 -15.01 11.58
C LYS A 123 33.32 -13.80 10.67
N ILE A 124 32.12 -13.72 10.11
CA ILE A 124 31.71 -12.61 9.24
C ILE A 124 31.48 -11.35 10.08
N ILE A 125 32.40 -10.39 10.01
CA ILE A 125 32.25 -9.05 10.60
C ILE A 125 31.40 -8.19 9.65
N ASP A 126 31.80 -8.14 8.37
CA ASP A 126 31.13 -7.44 7.27
C ASP A 126 31.13 -8.32 6.01
N THR A 127 29.99 -8.46 5.36
CA THR A 127 29.85 -9.21 4.09
C THR A 127 30.42 -8.47 2.90
N GLY A 128 30.72 -7.17 3.06
CA GLY A 128 31.12 -6.28 1.98
C GLY A 128 29.94 -5.73 1.19
N LYS A 129 30.23 -4.76 0.31
CA LYS A 129 29.26 -4.21 -0.63
C LYS A 129 29.28 -5.01 -1.92
N GLU A 130 28.15 -5.63 -2.23
CA GLU A 130 27.87 -6.26 -3.52
C GLU A 130 28.22 -5.33 -4.69
N CYS A 131 29.10 -5.77 -5.58
CA CYS A 131 29.51 -5.04 -6.77
C CYS A 131 28.53 -5.31 -7.93
N GLU A 132 28.32 -4.30 -8.77
CA GLU A 132 27.27 -4.32 -9.80
C GLU A 132 27.61 -5.32 -10.91
N ASN A 133 26.63 -6.14 -11.31
CA ASN A 133 26.75 -7.18 -12.34
C ASN A 133 27.97 -8.12 -12.19
N SER A 134 28.33 -8.49 -10.96
CA SER A 134 29.46 -9.37 -10.65
C SER A 134 29.15 -10.32 -9.50
N ASN A 135 29.91 -11.42 -9.43
CA ASN A 135 29.97 -12.34 -8.29
C ASN A 135 30.77 -11.81 -7.09
N LEU A 136 31.18 -10.54 -7.12
CA LEU A 136 32.11 -9.94 -6.19
C LEU A 136 31.40 -9.11 -5.10
N PHE A 137 31.79 -9.33 -3.84
CA PHE A 137 31.48 -8.46 -2.72
C PHE A 137 32.75 -7.72 -2.31
N CYS A 138 32.71 -6.41 -2.46
CA CYS A 138 33.85 -5.52 -2.36
C CYS A 138 33.98 -4.94 -0.93
N ASN A 139 35.19 -4.93 -0.37
CA ASN A 139 35.48 -4.44 0.99
C ASN A 139 34.73 -5.19 2.13
N ALA A 140 34.65 -6.51 2.03
CA ALA A 140 34.26 -7.37 3.15
C ALA A 140 35.30 -7.35 4.28
N ARG A 141 34.87 -7.73 5.48
CA ARG A 141 35.74 -7.91 6.65
C ARG A 141 35.40 -9.21 7.36
N LEU A 142 36.39 -10.08 7.46
CA LEU A 142 36.24 -11.43 8.02
C LEU A 142 37.31 -11.63 9.09
N ARG A 143 37.05 -12.50 10.05
CA ARG A 143 38.11 -13.13 10.85
C ARG A 143 38.20 -14.59 10.43
N ILE A 144 39.38 -15.07 10.10
CA ILE A 144 39.65 -16.46 9.69
C ILE A 144 40.76 -16.97 10.61
N GLY A 145 40.45 -17.97 11.43
CA GLY A 145 41.26 -18.30 12.60
C GLY A 145 41.47 -17.07 13.49
N ASP A 146 42.72 -16.80 13.86
CA ASP A 146 43.09 -15.63 14.68
C ASP A 146 43.28 -14.32 13.89
N LYS A 147 43.23 -14.35 12.55
CA LYS A 147 43.56 -13.20 11.69
C LYS A 147 42.33 -12.47 11.20
N GLU A 148 42.34 -11.14 11.28
CA GLU A 148 41.34 -10.30 10.58
C GLU A 148 41.80 -9.96 9.17
N TRP A 149 40.91 -10.20 8.21
CA TRP A 149 41.09 -9.97 6.78
C TRP A 149 40.14 -8.87 6.31
N SER A 150 40.64 -7.97 5.45
CA SER A 150 39.85 -6.96 4.76
C SER A 150 40.14 -7.05 3.26
N GLY A 151 39.10 -7.15 2.43
CA GLY A 151 39.26 -7.36 1.00
C GLY A 151 37.96 -7.84 0.35
N ASN A 152 38.08 -8.54 -0.77
CA ASN A 152 36.95 -8.97 -1.59
C ASN A 152 36.56 -10.42 -1.30
N VAL A 153 35.28 -10.73 -1.44
CA VAL A 153 34.73 -12.10 -1.41
C VAL A 153 34.08 -12.39 -2.74
N ILE A 154 34.35 -13.56 -3.31
CA ILE A 154 33.79 -13.97 -4.60
C ILE A 154 33.01 -15.28 -4.48
N LEU A 155 31.90 -15.37 -5.20
CA LEU A 155 30.95 -16.47 -5.13
C LEU A 155 30.89 -17.21 -6.47
N HIS A 156 31.09 -18.53 -6.49
CA HIS A 156 30.93 -19.34 -7.71
C HIS A 156 30.17 -20.64 -7.40
N HIS A 157 29.56 -21.26 -8.41
CA HIS A 157 29.06 -22.64 -8.23
C HIS A 157 30.24 -23.59 -8.00
N ARG A 158 31.23 -23.59 -8.91
CA ARG A 158 32.46 -24.38 -8.80
C ARG A 158 33.68 -23.52 -8.51
N SER A 159 34.67 -24.03 -7.80
CA SER A 159 35.93 -23.28 -7.66
C SER A 159 36.68 -23.14 -9.00
N SER A 160 36.46 -24.02 -9.96
CA SER A 160 37.02 -23.94 -11.32
C SER A 160 36.44 -22.80 -12.18
N ASP A 161 35.28 -22.22 -11.83
CA ASP A 161 34.72 -21.08 -12.55
C ASP A 161 35.52 -19.78 -12.35
N TRP A 162 36.39 -19.74 -11.32
CA TRP A 162 37.29 -18.63 -11.01
C TRP A 162 38.12 -18.11 -12.20
N GLU A 163 38.55 -18.99 -13.10
CA GLU A 163 39.31 -18.62 -14.29
C GLU A 163 38.48 -18.10 -15.47
N LYS A 164 37.14 -18.29 -15.43
CA LYS A 164 36.24 -17.92 -16.52
C LYS A 164 35.85 -16.44 -16.44
N GLU A 165 35.57 -15.95 -15.24
CA GLU A 165 35.04 -14.58 -15.06
C GLU A 165 36.09 -13.48 -15.10
N LEU A 166 37.33 -13.74 -14.64
CA LEU A 166 38.30 -12.68 -14.35
C LEU A 166 39.46 -12.52 -15.35
N ARG A 167 39.45 -13.21 -16.51
CA ARG A 167 40.43 -12.96 -17.60
C ARG A 167 40.44 -11.51 -18.11
N ASN A 168 39.37 -10.75 -17.88
CA ASN A 168 39.18 -9.37 -18.35
C ASN A 168 39.13 -8.31 -17.21
N SER A 169 39.34 -8.68 -15.94
CA SER A 169 39.25 -7.75 -14.81
C SER A 169 40.55 -6.98 -14.57
N LYS A 170 40.46 -5.65 -14.44
CA LYS A 170 41.61 -4.77 -14.16
C LYS A 170 42.08 -4.79 -12.69
N GLU A 171 41.28 -5.31 -11.76
CA GLU A 171 41.56 -5.19 -10.32
C GLU A 171 42.32 -6.38 -9.72
N GLY A 172 42.31 -7.54 -10.38
CA GLY A 172 43.14 -8.70 -10.04
C GLY A 172 42.71 -9.50 -8.78
N TYR A 173 43.23 -10.72 -8.70
CA TYR A 173 42.87 -11.72 -7.68
C TYR A 173 43.41 -11.44 -6.27
N ASP A 174 44.42 -10.58 -6.13
CA ASP A 174 45.23 -10.50 -4.90
C ASP A 174 44.45 -9.91 -3.71
N ASN A 175 43.42 -9.10 -3.99
CA ASN A 175 42.52 -8.55 -2.98
C ASN A 175 41.44 -9.53 -2.51
N VAL A 176 41.33 -10.75 -3.09
CA VAL A 176 40.33 -11.73 -2.65
C VAL A 176 40.80 -12.41 -1.36
N ILE A 177 39.96 -12.32 -0.32
CA ILE A 177 40.21 -12.89 1.02
C ILE A 177 39.40 -14.16 1.30
N LEU A 178 38.31 -14.38 0.56
CA LEU A 178 37.50 -15.59 0.66
C LEU A 178 36.88 -15.94 -0.70
N HIS A 179 36.95 -17.21 -1.08
CA HIS A 179 36.21 -17.80 -2.18
C HIS A 179 35.06 -18.63 -1.60
N VAL A 180 33.81 -18.24 -1.84
CA VAL A 180 32.65 -19.05 -1.44
C VAL A 180 32.23 -19.89 -2.65
N THR A 181 32.01 -21.20 -2.44
CA THR A 181 31.60 -22.15 -3.49
C THR A 181 30.48 -23.07 -3.04
N ILE A 182 29.75 -23.66 -3.98
CA ILE A 182 28.82 -24.77 -3.71
C ILE A 182 29.57 -26.10 -3.86
N GLU A 183 30.36 -26.23 -4.91
CA GLU A 183 31.26 -27.36 -5.18
C GLU A 183 32.71 -26.87 -5.16
N ASN A 184 33.53 -27.38 -4.23
CA ASN A 184 34.97 -27.11 -4.27
C ASN A 184 35.71 -28.20 -5.05
N ASP A 185 35.91 -28.01 -6.35
CA ASP A 185 36.58 -28.95 -7.25
C ASP A 185 38.10 -28.72 -7.37
N CYS A 186 38.61 -27.60 -6.87
CA CYS A 186 40.03 -27.24 -6.93
C CYS A 186 40.44 -26.14 -5.92
N GLU A 187 41.69 -26.18 -5.46
CA GLU A 187 42.31 -25.08 -4.71
C GLU A 187 42.56 -23.87 -5.62
N ARG A 188 42.49 -22.66 -5.06
CA ARG A 188 42.66 -21.41 -5.80
C ARG A 188 43.73 -20.52 -5.18
N LEU A 189 44.69 -20.10 -6.01
CA LEU A 189 45.86 -19.33 -5.60
C LEU A 189 45.77 -17.86 -6.04
N ARG A 190 46.34 -16.95 -5.24
CA ARG A 190 46.66 -15.56 -5.63
C ARG A 190 47.81 -15.53 -6.63
N LYS A 191 48.12 -14.38 -7.24
CA LYS A 191 49.23 -14.28 -8.22
C LYS A 191 50.59 -14.65 -7.62
N HIS A 192 50.76 -14.51 -6.31
CA HIS A 192 51.99 -14.84 -5.59
C HIS A 192 52.05 -16.30 -5.10
N GLY A 193 51.09 -17.15 -5.48
CA GLY A 193 51.06 -18.57 -5.11
C GLY A 193 50.44 -18.89 -3.74
N GLU A 194 50.03 -17.87 -2.98
CA GLU A 194 49.28 -18.07 -1.72
C GLU A 194 47.88 -18.65 -2.00
N ALA A 195 47.48 -19.69 -1.26
CA ALA A 195 46.10 -20.18 -1.30
C ALA A 195 45.12 -19.13 -0.77
N VAL A 196 44.03 -18.91 -1.51
CA VAL A 196 42.88 -18.13 -1.06
C VAL A 196 42.03 -19.03 -0.17
N HIS A 197 41.65 -18.57 1.02
CA HIS A 197 40.73 -19.33 1.87
C HIS A 197 39.43 -19.62 1.10
N GLN A 198 38.99 -20.88 1.09
CA GLN A 198 37.75 -21.29 0.43
C GLN A 198 36.72 -21.72 1.49
N LEU A 199 35.44 -21.40 1.25
CA LEU A 199 34.30 -21.79 2.06
C LEU A 199 33.30 -22.52 1.16
N CYS A 200 33.13 -23.82 1.38
CA CYS A 200 32.11 -24.60 0.69
C CYS A 200 30.78 -24.49 1.46
N ILE A 201 29.71 -24.05 0.80
CA ILE A 201 28.37 -23.96 1.38
C ILE A 201 27.41 -24.92 0.68
N SER A 202 26.48 -25.49 1.44
CA SER A 202 25.38 -26.30 0.91
C SER A 202 24.03 -25.71 1.33
N TYR A 203 23.05 -25.84 0.43
CA TYR A 203 21.66 -25.48 0.64
C TYR A 203 20.78 -26.36 -0.30
N PRO A 204 19.47 -26.50 -0.04
CA PRO A 204 18.60 -27.31 -0.91
C PRO A 204 18.58 -26.73 -2.33
N GLN A 205 18.93 -27.52 -3.35
CA GLN A 205 18.98 -27.06 -4.75
C GLN A 205 17.61 -26.62 -5.27
N GLU A 206 16.52 -27.14 -4.70
CA GLU A 206 15.16 -26.71 -5.03
C GLU A 206 14.93 -25.22 -4.74
N LEU A 207 15.75 -24.59 -3.87
CA LEU A 207 15.68 -23.15 -3.64
C LEU A 207 16.09 -22.34 -4.88
N ASP A 208 17.05 -22.81 -5.68
CA ASP A 208 17.44 -22.12 -6.92
C ASP A 208 16.30 -22.21 -7.95
N ASP A 209 15.62 -23.35 -8.05
CA ASP A 209 14.41 -23.50 -8.87
C ASP A 209 13.25 -22.63 -8.35
N GLU A 210 12.96 -22.62 -7.05
CA GLU A 210 11.92 -21.78 -6.43
C GLU A 210 12.18 -20.28 -6.65
N PHE A 211 13.43 -19.82 -6.55
CA PHE A 211 13.81 -18.44 -6.82
C PHE A 211 13.71 -18.10 -8.31
N THR A 212 14.19 -19.00 -9.16
CA THR A 212 14.12 -18.86 -10.62
C THR A 212 12.67 -18.79 -11.08
N GLU A 213 11.79 -19.66 -10.56
CA GLU A 213 10.36 -19.64 -10.86
C GLU A 213 9.70 -18.34 -10.36
N ALA A 214 10.05 -17.90 -9.14
CA ALA A 214 9.54 -16.64 -8.57
C ALA A 214 9.92 -15.42 -9.41
N GLN A 215 11.15 -15.37 -9.93
CA GLN A 215 11.62 -14.30 -10.83
C GLN A 215 10.98 -14.42 -12.22
N GLN A 216 11.12 -15.57 -12.90
CA GLN A 216 10.69 -15.76 -14.29
C GLN A 216 9.18 -15.66 -14.47
N HIS A 217 8.39 -16.29 -13.59
CA HIS A 217 6.94 -16.30 -13.68
C HIS A 217 6.27 -15.15 -12.91
N SER A 218 7.04 -14.19 -12.40
CA SER A 218 6.51 -13.10 -11.57
C SER A 218 5.62 -13.63 -10.44
N ARG A 219 6.14 -14.62 -9.70
CA ARG A 219 5.48 -15.24 -8.55
C ARG A 219 6.11 -14.76 -7.24
N CYS A 220 5.41 -14.96 -6.14
CA CYS A 220 6.01 -14.82 -4.81
C CYS A 220 6.51 -16.19 -4.35
N LEU A 221 7.65 -16.22 -3.67
CA LEU A 221 8.06 -17.40 -2.90
C LEU A 221 6.94 -17.85 -1.96
N PRO A 222 6.84 -19.15 -1.64
CA PRO A 222 5.82 -19.72 -0.75
C PRO A 222 6.08 -19.39 0.74
N CYS A 223 6.69 -18.24 1.02
CA CYS A 223 7.08 -17.72 2.35
C CYS A 223 5.96 -17.67 3.40
N VAL A 224 4.71 -17.91 3.02
CA VAL A 224 3.54 -18.04 3.90
C VAL A 224 3.75 -19.09 4.99
N THR A 225 4.25 -20.26 4.63
CA THR A 225 4.43 -21.36 5.59
C THR A 225 5.40 -20.93 6.69
N ALA A 226 6.56 -20.40 6.31
CA ALA A 226 7.54 -19.85 7.25
C ALA A 226 7.05 -18.64 8.06
N ILE A 227 6.08 -17.85 7.57
CA ILE A 227 5.43 -16.79 8.36
C ILE A 227 4.65 -17.39 9.54
N THR A 228 3.91 -18.48 9.32
CA THR A 228 3.13 -19.12 10.41
C THR A 228 4.00 -19.72 11.51
N GLY A 229 5.27 -20.05 11.21
CA GLY A 229 6.28 -20.44 12.20
C GLY A 229 6.99 -19.28 12.92
N GLN A 230 6.75 -18.01 12.55
CA GLN A 230 7.37 -16.87 13.23
C GLN A 230 6.63 -16.44 14.49
N SER A 231 7.38 -15.89 15.45
CA SER A 231 6.78 -15.20 16.59
C SER A 231 5.97 -13.98 16.15
N ASN A 232 4.86 -13.71 16.85
CA ASN A 232 4.03 -12.52 16.60
C ASN A 232 4.84 -11.20 16.66
N ILE A 233 5.88 -11.15 17.51
CA ILE A 233 6.82 -10.03 17.60
C ILE A 233 7.58 -9.82 16.28
N ASN A 234 8.03 -10.89 15.62
CA ASN A 234 8.73 -10.82 14.34
C ASN A 234 7.82 -10.33 13.19
N ILE A 235 6.56 -10.75 13.21
CA ILE A 235 5.53 -10.33 12.23
C ILE A 235 5.18 -8.86 12.47
N HIS A 236 4.76 -8.49 13.69
CA HIS A 236 4.38 -7.13 14.05
C HIS A 236 5.50 -6.13 13.75
N ASN A 237 6.74 -6.40 14.15
CA ASN A 237 7.89 -5.53 13.84
C ASN A 237 8.10 -5.30 12.33
N TYR A 238 7.75 -6.26 11.48
CA TYR A 238 7.82 -6.06 10.03
C TYR A 238 6.63 -5.25 9.52
N LEU A 239 5.41 -5.53 10.01
CA LEU A 239 4.22 -4.73 9.68
C LEU A 239 4.38 -3.26 10.09
N SER A 240 4.94 -2.97 11.27
CA SER A 240 5.26 -1.59 11.68
C SER A 240 6.24 -0.89 10.73
N ARG A 241 7.28 -1.59 10.22
CA ARG A 241 8.19 -1.03 9.21
C ARG A 241 7.44 -0.72 7.89
N LEU A 242 6.63 -1.66 7.43
CA LEU A 242 5.83 -1.52 6.21
C LEU A 242 4.78 -0.40 6.33
N LEU A 243 4.23 -0.20 7.52
CA LEU A 243 3.31 0.90 7.83
C LEU A 243 4.00 2.27 7.67
N VAL A 244 5.19 2.43 8.26
CA VAL A 244 5.98 3.67 8.09
C VAL A 244 6.30 3.92 6.61
N GLU A 245 6.79 2.90 5.89
CA GLU A 245 7.01 2.99 4.43
C GLU A 245 5.74 3.40 3.67
N ARG A 246 4.57 2.90 4.08
CA ARG A 246 3.27 3.20 3.46
C ARG A 246 2.85 4.64 3.68
N ILE A 247 3.02 5.14 4.90
CA ILE A 247 2.68 6.51 5.29
C ILE A 247 3.64 7.48 4.60
N GLU A 248 4.95 7.21 4.60
CA GLU A 248 5.95 8.04 3.91
C GLU A 248 5.72 8.07 2.40
N GLU A 249 5.34 6.95 1.76
CA GLU A 249 4.96 6.93 0.34
C GLU A 249 3.74 7.81 0.05
N LYS A 250 2.69 7.75 0.89
CA LYS A 250 1.49 8.59 0.76
C LYS A 250 1.81 10.07 1.01
N ALA A 251 2.58 10.37 2.06
CA ALA A 251 3.04 11.71 2.39
C ALA A 251 3.87 12.34 1.26
N ALA A 252 4.79 11.57 0.65
CA ALA A 252 5.58 12.01 -0.49
C ALA A 252 4.75 12.26 -1.77
N ALA A 253 3.57 11.63 -1.90
CA ALA A 253 2.61 11.97 -2.97
C ALA A 253 1.91 13.31 -2.66
N ILE A 254 1.48 13.54 -1.42
CA ILE A 254 0.88 14.81 -1.00
C ILE A 254 1.87 15.96 -1.11
N GLU A 255 3.15 15.76 -0.79
CA GLU A 255 4.20 16.80 -0.93
C GLU A 255 4.31 17.32 -2.36
N LYS A 256 4.10 16.45 -3.37
CA LYS A 256 4.06 16.86 -4.77
C LYS A 256 2.82 17.71 -5.06
N THR A 257 1.65 17.33 -4.53
CA THR A 257 0.43 18.13 -4.64
C THR A 257 0.59 19.49 -3.96
N TYR A 258 1.19 19.54 -2.76
CA TYR A 258 1.48 20.77 -2.01
C TYR A 258 2.38 21.72 -2.80
N ALA A 259 3.42 21.20 -3.46
CA ALA A 259 4.28 21.99 -4.36
C ALA A 259 3.54 22.52 -5.61
N LEU A 260 2.52 21.81 -6.10
CA LEU A 260 1.66 22.24 -7.23
C LEU A 260 0.54 23.20 -6.81
N CYS A 261 0.27 23.34 -5.52
CA CYS A 261 -0.76 24.22 -4.95
C CYS A 261 -0.13 25.49 -4.33
N ASP A 262 0.99 25.96 -4.87
CA ASP A 262 1.79 27.09 -4.36
C ASP A 262 2.05 27.05 -2.85
N ARG A 263 2.22 25.83 -2.30
CA ARG A 263 2.43 25.57 -0.87
C ARG A 263 1.27 26.04 0.04
N ARG A 264 0.02 25.97 -0.46
CA ARG A 264 -1.20 26.30 0.27
C ARG A 264 -1.87 25.04 0.83
N TRP A 265 -2.00 24.94 2.15
CA TRP A 265 -2.51 23.74 2.81
C TRP A 265 -4.00 23.49 2.57
N GLU A 266 -4.83 24.52 2.58
CA GLU A 266 -6.28 24.43 2.30
C GLU A 266 -6.56 23.90 0.89
N GLU A 267 -5.82 24.37 -0.10
CA GLU A 267 -5.94 23.92 -1.49
C GLU A 267 -5.44 22.48 -1.67
N THR A 268 -4.32 22.15 -1.01
CA THR A 268 -3.79 20.78 -0.98
C THR A 268 -4.79 19.81 -0.33
N LEU A 269 -5.35 20.17 0.83
CA LEU A 269 -6.38 19.40 1.51
C LEU A 269 -7.59 19.16 0.59
N MET A 270 -8.07 20.20 -0.08
CA MET A 270 -9.21 20.09 -0.99
C MET A 270 -8.93 19.07 -2.10
N ARG A 271 -7.81 19.17 -2.82
CA ARG A 271 -7.48 18.24 -3.90
C ARG A 271 -7.32 16.79 -3.42
N ILE A 272 -6.71 16.58 -2.25
CA ILE A 272 -6.49 15.25 -1.67
C ILE A 272 -7.80 14.63 -1.12
N ILE A 273 -8.69 15.43 -0.53
CA ILE A 273 -10.04 15.00 -0.14
C ILE A 273 -10.83 14.59 -1.39
N ILE A 274 -10.86 15.45 -2.41
CA ILE A 274 -11.59 15.19 -3.66
C ILE A 274 -11.12 13.88 -4.31
N ARG A 275 -9.80 13.68 -4.48
CA ARG A 275 -9.23 12.41 -4.96
C ARG A 275 -9.70 11.21 -4.14
N SER A 276 -9.83 11.36 -2.83
CA SER A 276 -10.25 10.27 -1.93
C SER A 276 -11.73 9.88 -2.08
N PHE A 277 -12.60 10.81 -2.51
CA PHE A 277 -13.99 10.49 -2.91
C PHE A 277 -14.08 9.64 -4.19
N GLY A 278 -12.99 9.49 -4.96
CA GLY A 278 -12.89 8.49 -6.01
C GLY A 278 -12.85 7.04 -5.51
N PHE A 279 -12.61 6.83 -4.19
CA PHE A 279 -12.54 5.52 -3.53
C PHE A 279 -11.62 4.51 -4.23
N GLY A 280 -10.48 4.98 -4.76
CA GLY A 280 -9.48 4.17 -5.45
C GLY A 280 -9.82 3.78 -6.90
N ILE A 281 -11.09 3.57 -7.23
CA ILE A 281 -11.53 3.21 -8.60
C ILE A 281 -11.58 4.44 -9.51
N GLN A 282 -12.16 5.54 -9.05
CA GLN A 282 -12.27 6.81 -9.78
C GLN A 282 -11.29 7.86 -9.23
N GLY A 283 -10.25 7.44 -8.50
CA GLY A 283 -9.31 8.37 -7.85
C GLY A 283 -8.67 9.36 -8.83
N ASP A 284 -8.24 8.86 -9.99
CA ASP A 284 -7.53 9.67 -10.99
C ASP A 284 -8.45 10.68 -11.67
N ILE A 285 -9.69 10.32 -12.05
CA ILE A 285 -10.65 11.28 -12.61
C ILE A 285 -11.10 12.34 -11.59
N PHE A 286 -11.28 11.96 -10.31
CA PHE A 286 -11.53 12.93 -9.25
C PHE A 286 -10.32 13.88 -9.05
N GLU A 287 -9.08 13.42 -9.24
CA GLU A 287 -7.89 14.29 -9.20
C GLU A 287 -7.82 15.24 -10.41
N GLU A 288 -8.10 14.78 -11.63
CA GLU A 288 -8.16 15.64 -12.81
C GLU A 288 -9.25 16.72 -12.69
N TRP A 289 -10.43 16.35 -12.18
CA TRP A 289 -11.46 17.33 -11.83
C TRP A 289 -10.95 18.32 -10.75
N ALA A 290 -10.29 17.84 -9.70
CA ALA A 290 -9.74 18.69 -8.64
C ALA A 290 -8.67 19.69 -9.15
N LYS A 291 -7.97 19.38 -10.25
CA LYS A 291 -6.97 20.27 -10.87
C LYS A 291 -7.61 21.43 -11.65
N VAL A 292 -8.82 21.28 -12.17
CA VAL A 292 -9.51 22.36 -12.90
C VAL A 292 -10.36 23.27 -12.01
N LEU A 293 -10.73 22.83 -10.80
CA LEU A 293 -11.57 23.61 -9.88
C LEU A 293 -10.91 24.93 -9.47
N ASP A 294 -11.58 26.05 -9.75
CA ASP A 294 -11.15 27.36 -9.26
C ASP A 294 -11.57 27.56 -7.80
N LEU A 295 -10.65 27.28 -6.88
CA LEU A 295 -10.89 27.47 -5.45
C LEU A 295 -11.06 28.93 -5.03
N ASN A 296 -10.60 29.90 -5.84
CA ASN A 296 -10.80 31.32 -5.56
C ASN A 296 -12.23 31.75 -5.97
N ALA A 297 -12.75 31.22 -7.09
CA ALA A 297 -14.16 31.37 -7.46
C ALA A 297 -15.07 30.70 -6.43
N LEU A 298 -14.81 29.44 -6.07
CA LEU A 298 -15.54 28.72 -5.02
C LEU A 298 -15.51 29.49 -3.68
N GLY A 299 -14.35 30.03 -3.29
CA GLY A 299 -14.20 30.80 -2.05
C GLY A 299 -15.08 32.05 -1.97
N LYS A 300 -15.30 32.73 -3.11
CA LYS A 300 -16.18 33.91 -3.24
C LYS A 300 -17.67 33.58 -3.15
N HIS A 301 -18.03 32.31 -3.28
CA HIS A 301 -19.41 31.82 -3.34
C HIS A 301 -19.72 30.77 -2.25
N ARG A 302 -18.80 30.59 -1.28
CA ARG A 302 -18.80 29.51 -0.28
C ARG A 302 -20.01 29.55 0.68
N ASP A 303 -20.69 30.67 0.77
CA ASP A 303 -21.92 30.89 1.55
C ASP A 303 -23.20 30.44 0.83
N ASN A 304 -23.16 30.25 -0.50
CA ASN A 304 -24.31 29.86 -1.32
C ASN A 304 -24.12 28.48 -1.95
N LEU A 305 -24.79 27.46 -1.38
CA LEU A 305 -24.69 26.07 -1.85
C LEU A 305 -25.00 25.91 -3.33
N LEU A 306 -26.01 26.62 -3.86
CA LEU A 306 -26.39 26.54 -5.28
C LEU A 306 -25.23 27.00 -6.20
N GLN A 307 -24.48 28.02 -5.80
CA GLN A 307 -23.34 28.53 -6.57
C GLN A 307 -22.10 27.61 -6.42
N VAL A 308 -21.87 27.05 -5.23
CA VAL A 308 -20.83 26.01 -5.02
C VAL A 308 -21.11 24.79 -5.89
N GLU A 309 -22.35 24.27 -5.88
CA GLU A 309 -22.79 23.16 -6.70
C GLU A 309 -22.71 23.50 -8.20
N ALA A 310 -23.12 24.69 -8.62
CA ALA A 310 -23.05 25.11 -10.02
C ALA A 310 -21.61 25.11 -10.55
N ILE A 311 -20.64 25.63 -9.78
CA ILE A 311 -19.23 25.57 -10.13
C ILE A 311 -18.75 24.11 -10.14
N MET A 312 -19.03 23.33 -9.09
CA MET A 312 -18.52 21.96 -8.96
C MET A 312 -19.05 21.01 -10.03
N PHE A 313 -20.35 20.97 -10.29
CA PHE A 313 -20.95 20.17 -11.37
C PHE A 313 -20.59 20.70 -12.75
N GLY A 314 -20.53 22.03 -12.91
CA GLY A 314 -20.17 22.67 -14.16
C GLY A 314 -18.75 22.33 -14.60
N GLN A 315 -17.76 22.53 -13.71
CA GLN A 315 -16.37 22.17 -13.99
C GLN A 315 -16.11 20.66 -14.06
N ALA A 316 -17.03 19.83 -13.57
CA ALA A 316 -17.06 18.38 -13.83
C ALA A 316 -17.62 18.01 -15.22
N GLY A 317 -18.12 18.97 -16.01
CA GLY A 317 -18.77 18.73 -17.30
C GLY A 317 -20.20 18.20 -17.21
N LEU A 318 -20.82 18.20 -16.03
CA LEU A 318 -22.09 17.51 -15.74
C LEU A 318 -23.34 18.43 -15.85
N LEU A 319 -23.17 19.65 -16.36
CA LEU A 319 -24.27 20.61 -16.60
C LEU A 319 -24.53 20.82 -18.12
N ASP A 320 -24.30 19.76 -18.89
CA ASP A 320 -24.60 19.64 -20.32
C ASP A 320 -25.62 18.52 -20.55
N GLU A 321 -26.54 18.67 -21.51
CA GLU A 321 -27.51 17.63 -21.85
C GLU A 321 -26.83 16.35 -22.37
N GLU A 322 -25.71 16.46 -23.09
CA GLU A 322 -24.98 15.30 -23.59
C GLU A 322 -24.48 14.40 -22.45
N SER A 323 -24.08 15.01 -21.33
CA SER A 323 -23.57 14.32 -20.13
C SER A 323 -24.62 13.47 -19.40
N ILE A 324 -25.90 13.71 -19.68
CA ILE A 324 -27.02 13.04 -19.02
C ILE A 324 -27.46 11.84 -19.85
N PRO A 325 -27.60 10.64 -19.26
CA PRO A 325 -28.11 9.47 -19.97
C PRO A 325 -29.49 9.73 -20.58
N TYR A 326 -29.69 9.32 -21.84
CA TYR A 326 -30.88 9.62 -22.65
C TYR A 326 -32.21 9.43 -21.89
N TYR A 327 -32.32 8.34 -21.13
CA TYR A 327 -33.53 7.95 -20.40
C TYR A 327 -33.86 8.82 -19.16
N TYR A 328 -32.93 9.66 -18.70
CA TYR A 328 -33.15 10.65 -17.65
C TYR A 328 -33.19 12.11 -18.15
N ARG A 329 -32.88 12.37 -19.44
CA ARG A 329 -32.78 13.74 -19.98
C ARG A 329 -34.06 14.53 -19.79
N THR A 330 -35.21 13.98 -20.13
CA THR A 330 -36.51 14.66 -19.99
C THR A 330 -36.78 15.09 -18.54
N GLN A 331 -36.48 14.24 -17.57
CA GLN A 331 -36.65 14.50 -16.15
C GLN A 331 -35.65 15.54 -15.63
N ALA A 332 -34.42 15.53 -16.16
CA ALA A 332 -33.41 16.54 -15.84
C ALA A 332 -33.75 17.92 -16.44
N MET A 333 -34.10 17.98 -17.73
CA MET A 333 -34.45 19.23 -18.42
C MET A 333 -35.75 19.87 -17.89
N THR A 334 -36.67 19.08 -17.32
CA THR A 334 -37.86 19.61 -16.63
C THR A 334 -37.61 19.97 -15.16
N SER A 335 -36.44 19.63 -14.60
CA SER A 335 -36.10 19.95 -13.21
C SER A 335 -35.71 21.42 -13.03
N GLU A 336 -36.45 22.13 -12.18
CA GLU A 336 -36.13 23.51 -11.81
C GLU A 336 -34.72 23.63 -11.19
N TYR A 337 -34.30 22.64 -10.40
CA TYR A 337 -32.99 22.61 -9.75
C TYR A 337 -31.85 22.50 -10.77
N TYR A 338 -31.91 21.55 -11.69
CA TYR A 338 -30.92 21.42 -12.77
C TYR A 338 -30.84 22.68 -13.62
N ASN A 339 -31.99 23.24 -14.02
CA ASN A 339 -32.04 24.46 -14.83
C ASN A 339 -31.44 25.67 -14.10
N LYS A 340 -31.65 25.80 -12.79
CA LYS A 340 -30.99 26.82 -11.95
C LYS A 340 -29.48 26.64 -11.94
N LEU A 341 -28.98 25.42 -11.67
CA LEU A 341 -27.54 25.13 -11.70
C LEU A 341 -26.90 25.45 -13.06
N ALA A 342 -27.49 24.96 -14.15
CA ALA A 342 -26.95 25.14 -15.50
C ALA A 342 -26.95 26.62 -15.93
N LYS A 343 -27.98 27.40 -15.55
CA LYS A 343 -28.02 28.85 -15.79
C LYS A 343 -26.96 29.58 -14.97
N GLU A 344 -26.84 29.26 -13.69
CA GLU A 344 -25.88 29.89 -12.78
C GLU A 344 -24.44 29.58 -13.18
N TYR A 345 -24.14 28.32 -13.53
CA TYR A 345 -22.82 27.95 -14.03
C TYR A 345 -22.47 28.67 -15.32
N ARG A 346 -23.39 28.82 -16.29
CA ARG A 346 -23.14 29.61 -17.51
C ARG A 346 -22.74 31.06 -17.19
N PHE A 347 -23.34 31.68 -16.18
CA PHE A 347 -22.94 33.01 -15.72
C PHE A 347 -21.56 33.00 -15.04
N LEU A 348 -21.33 32.09 -14.09
CA LEU A 348 -20.07 32.00 -13.33
C LEU A 348 -18.87 31.62 -14.23
N LYS A 349 -19.09 30.73 -15.21
CA LYS A 349 -18.12 30.32 -16.23
C LYS A 349 -17.62 31.52 -17.03
N ASN A 350 -18.53 32.36 -17.53
CA ASN A 350 -18.17 33.59 -18.24
C ASN A 350 -17.51 34.63 -17.32
N LYS A 351 -17.99 34.76 -16.08
CA LYS A 351 -17.49 35.75 -15.10
C LYS A 351 -16.05 35.48 -14.63
N PHE A 352 -15.68 34.21 -14.48
CA PHE A 352 -14.37 33.81 -13.93
C PHE A 352 -13.47 33.07 -14.94
N GLY A 353 -13.93 32.83 -16.17
CA GLY A 353 -13.18 32.07 -17.18
C GLY A 353 -13.03 30.59 -16.83
N LEU A 354 -14.03 30.00 -16.15
CA LEU A 354 -13.96 28.63 -15.65
C LEU A 354 -13.84 27.63 -16.81
N LYS A 355 -13.09 26.56 -16.56
CA LYS A 355 -12.90 25.44 -17.50
C LYS A 355 -13.49 24.17 -16.90
N GLU A 356 -14.07 23.33 -17.75
CA GLU A 356 -14.53 22.00 -17.36
C GLU A 356 -13.66 20.91 -17.97
N ILE A 357 -13.71 19.72 -17.37
CA ILE A 357 -13.25 18.47 -18.00
C ILE A 357 -14.34 17.92 -18.95
N ASP A 358 -13.95 17.08 -19.92
CA ASP A 358 -14.90 16.32 -20.72
C ASP A 358 -15.67 15.33 -19.83
N HIS A 359 -17.01 15.38 -19.88
CA HIS A 359 -17.88 14.50 -19.12
C HIS A 359 -17.62 13.00 -19.41
N LYS A 360 -17.13 12.67 -20.61
CA LYS A 360 -16.80 11.29 -21.01
C LYS A 360 -15.70 10.68 -20.15
N ALA A 361 -14.86 11.50 -19.52
CA ALA A 361 -13.79 11.05 -18.65
C ALA A 361 -14.29 10.39 -17.34
N TRP A 362 -15.55 10.62 -16.94
CA TRP A 362 -16.20 9.87 -15.85
C TRP A 362 -16.60 8.44 -16.23
N GLY A 363 -16.66 8.13 -17.54
CA GLY A 363 -17.04 6.83 -18.08
C GLY A 363 -18.52 6.47 -17.92
N THR A 364 -18.92 5.33 -18.48
CA THR A 364 -20.32 4.84 -18.48
C THR A 364 -20.61 3.83 -17.36
N GLY A 365 -19.86 3.89 -16.26
CA GLY A 365 -19.88 2.88 -15.19
C GLY A 365 -20.99 3.06 -14.14
N SER A 366 -21.26 1.99 -13.37
CA SER A 366 -22.35 1.88 -12.37
C SER A 366 -22.24 2.76 -11.12
N ALA A 367 -21.33 3.73 -11.10
CA ALA A 367 -21.07 4.58 -9.95
C ALA A 367 -20.98 6.05 -10.37
N THR A 368 -22.14 6.71 -10.43
CA THR A 368 -22.25 8.12 -10.81
C THR A 368 -21.45 9.02 -9.85
N PRO A 369 -20.72 10.03 -10.36
CA PRO A 369 -19.97 10.96 -9.51
C PRO A 369 -20.89 11.94 -8.77
N HIS A 370 -22.10 12.16 -9.29
CA HIS A 370 -23.05 13.19 -8.89
C HIS A 370 -23.25 13.32 -7.36
N VAL A 371 -23.69 12.26 -6.68
CA VAL A 371 -23.93 12.28 -5.23
C VAL A 371 -22.63 12.50 -4.43
N ARG A 372 -21.46 12.14 -4.97
CA ARG A 372 -20.16 12.40 -4.32
C ARG A 372 -19.76 13.87 -4.46
N ILE A 373 -19.95 14.45 -5.65
CA ILE A 373 -19.75 15.88 -5.90
C ILE A 373 -20.69 16.72 -5.01
N ALA A 374 -21.97 16.34 -4.90
CA ALA A 374 -22.92 16.96 -3.97
C ALA A 374 -22.43 16.95 -2.51
N ARG A 375 -21.88 15.82 -2.02
CA ARG A 375 -21.30 15.75 -0.67
C ARG A 375 -20.08 16.64 -0.50
N ILE A 376 -19.20 16.71 -1.50
CA ILE A 376 -18.03 17.60 -1.49
C ILE A 376 -18.48 19.06 -1.45
N ALA A 377 -19.49 19.44 -2.25
CA ALA A 377 -20.09 20.77 -2.24
C ALA A 377 -20.70 21.12 -0.87
N ALA A 378 -21.47 20.21 -0.28
CA ALA A 378 -22.06 20.39 1.05
C ALA A 378 -20.98 20.56 2.15
N LEU A 379 -19.96 19.69 2.19
CA LEU A 379 -18.85 19.78 3.15
C LEU A 379 -18.03 21.09 2.99
N TYR A 380 -17.86 21.56 1.74
CA TYR A 380 -17.19 22.82 1.47
C TYR A 380 -18.01 24.02 1.96
N TRP A 381 -19.30 24.04 1.65
CA TRP A 381 -20.28 25.08 2.02
C TRP A 381 -20.46 25.18 3.54
N GLN A 382 -20.65 24.05 4.23
CA GLN A 382 -20.77 23.96 5.70
C GLN A 382 -19.49 24.38 6.45
N ARG A 383 -18.37 24.50 5.74
CA ARG A 383 -17.03 24.79 6.27
C ARG A 383 -16.40 23.68 7.13
N SER A 384 -17.00 22.50 7.18
CA SER A 384 -16.55 21.34 7.98
C SER A 384 -15.13 20.85 7.64
N LEU A 385 -14.62 21.16 6.43
CA LEU A 385 -13.30 20.74 5.93
C LEU A 385 -12.36 21.93 5.65
N ASP A 386 -12.17 22.82 6.61
CA ASP A 386 -10.98 23.69 6.62
C ASP A 386 -9.75 22.98 7.22
N PHE A 387 -8.56 23.42 6.86
CA PHE A 387 -7.32 22.77 7.26
C PHE A 387 -6.98 22.95 8.75
N SER A 388 -7.36 24.08 9.36
CA SER A 388 -7.11 24.35 10.78
C SER A 388 -7.95 23.42 11.66
N SER A 389 -9.22 23.19 11.31
CA SER A 389 -10.11 22.25 11.99
C SER A 389 -9.60 20.80 11.89
N ILE A 390 -9.12 20.39 10.71
CA ILE A 390 -8.51 19.06 10.51
C ILE A 390 -7.22 18.91 11.34
N ALA A 391 -6.33 19.90 11.35
CA ALA A 391 -5.09 19.85 12.13
C ALA A 391 -5.35 19.80 13.65
N ALA A 392 -6.29 20.61 14.14
CA ALA A 392 -6.65 20.71 15.54
C ALA A 392 -7.46 19.52 16.07
N CYS A 393 -8.20 18.80 15.22
CA CYS A 393 -9.05 17.68 15.64
C CYS A 393 -8.23 16.53 16.27
N GLU A 394 -8.51 16.15 17.51
CA GLU A 394 -7.69 15.15 18.24
C GLU A 394 -8.20 13.72 18.11
N THR A 395 -9.51 13.50 17.96
CA THR A 395 -10.13 12.16 18.09
C THR A 395 -10.73 11.66 16.78
N ILE A 396 -10.76 10.33 16.60
CA ILE A 396 -11.38 9.71 15.43
C ILE A 396 -12.87 10.08 15.29
N THR A 397 -13.61 10.18 16.39
CA THR A 397 -15.00 10.67 16.42
C THR A 397 -15.12 12.12 15.98
N GLY A 398 -14.13 12.97 16.26
CA GLY A 398 -14.05 14.32 15.73
C GLY A 398 -13.92 14.34 14.20
N TYR A 399 -13.04 13.51 13.63
CA TYR A 399 -12.91 13.41 12.16
C TYR A 399 -14.18 12.89 11.48
N TYR A 400 -14.91 11.94 12.10
CA TYR A 400 -16.21 11.53 11.59
C TYR A 400 -17.22 12.68 11.57
N LYS A 401 -17.23 13.56 12.60
CA LYS A 401 -18.10 14.75 12.62
C LYS A 401 -17.71 15.79 11.57
N LEU A 402 -16.41 16.02 11.32
CA LEU A 402 -15.93 16.93 10.27
C LEU A 402 -16.24 16.43 8.85
N LEU A 403 -16.39 15.11 8.68
CA LEU A 403 -16.79 14.48 7.43
C LEU A 403 -18.30 14.17 7.34
N ASP A 404 -19.07 14.40 8.40
CA ASP A 404 -20.51 14.12 8.37
C ASP A 404 -21.24 15.14 7.51
N THR A 405 -22.09 14.65 6.61
CA THR A 405 -22.90 15.49 5.74
C THR A 405 -24.15 14.73 5.32
N THR A 406 -25.30 15.30 5.66
CA THR A 406 -26.59 14.88 5.11
C THR A 406 -26.88 15.68 3.84
N LEU A 407 -27.34 14.98 2.80
CA LEU A 407 -27.80 15.61 1.57
C LEU A 407 -29.29 15.95 1.70
N HIS A 408 -29.65 17.17 1.29
CA HIS A 408 -31.01 17.69 1.36
C HIS A 408 -31.51 18.10 -0.03
N GLY A 409 -32.81 18.33 -0.16
CA GLY A 409 -33.41 18.77 -1.42
C GLY A 409 -33.23 17.74 -2.55
N TYR A 410 -32.72 18.16 -3.70
CA TYR A 410 -32.59 17.31 -4.88
C TYR A 410 -31.82 16.01 -4.62
N TRP A 411 -30.67 16.12 -3.94
CA TRP A 411 -29.79 14.98 -3.71
C TRP A 411 -30.23 14.03 -2.59
N SER A 412 -31.35 14.29 -1.90
CA SER A 412 -31.88 13.32 -0.94
C SER A 412 -32.55 12.12 -1.61
N ASN A 413 -32.98 12.26 -2.87
CA ASN A 413 -33.70 11.23 -3.63
C ASN A 413 -33.24 11.04 -5.08
N HIS A 414 -32.13 11.67 -5.52
CA HIS A 414 -31.58 11.52 -6.87
C HIS A 414 -30.13 10.99 -6.85
N ALA A 415 -29.85 9.91 -7.57
CA ALA A 415 -28.49 9.37 -7.77
C ALA A 415 -27.70 10.09 -8.88
N CYS A 416 -28.40 10.81 -9.76
CA CYS A 416 -27.88 11.65 -10.83
C CYS A 416 -28.98 12.61 -11.32
N PHE A 417 -28.67 13.54 -12.22
CA PHE A 417 -29.71 14.41 -12.79
C PHE A 417 -30.78 13.60 -13.53
N GLY A 418 -32.04 13.75 -13.09
CA GLY A 418 -33.21 13.03 -13.59
C GLY A 418 -33.42 11.61 -13.02
N GLY A 419 -32.40 11.00 -12.42
CA GLY A 419 -32.46 9.63 -11.89
C GLY A 419 -32.84 9.56 -10.42
N THR A 420 -34.12 9.31 -10.13
CA THR A 420 -34.73 9.25 -8.78
C THR A 420 -34.41 7.98 -7.97
N GLU A 421 -33.31 7.28 -8.28
CA GLU A 421 -32.91 6.06 -7.57
C GLU A 421 -32.29 6.43 -6.22
N THR A 422 -32.98 6.09 -5.12
CA THR A 422 -32.59 6.51 -3.76
C THR A 422 -31.40 5.72 -3.20
N THR A 423 -31.02 4.61 -3.83
CA THR A 423 -29.93 3.71 -3.42
C THR A 423 -28.56 4.40 -3.47
N GLY A 424 -28.18 5.01 -2.35
CA GLY A 424 -26.88 5.67 -2.17
C GLY A 424 -26.96 7.16 -1.81
N CYS A 425 -28.17 7.73 -1.74
CA CYS A 425 -28.40 9.14 -1.42
C CYS A 425 -28.32 9.50 0.08
N GLY A 426 -28.42 8.50 0.98
CA GLY A 426 -28.32 8.71 2.44
C GLY A 426 -26.91 9.12 2.93
N ASN A 427 -26.73 9.25 4.25
CA ASN A 427 -25.43 9.61 4.84
C ASN A 427 -24.30 8.64 4.43
N MET A 428 -23.05 9.12 4.45
CA MET A 428 -21.89 8.28 4.12
C MET A 428 -21.80 7.08 5.08
N ARG A 429 -21.57 5.88 4.51
CA ARG A 429 -21.32 4.68 5.31
C ARG A 429 -19.97 4.81 6.02
N GLN A 430 -19.84 4.24 7.22
CA GLN A 430 -18.60 4.25 8.00
C GLN A 430 -17.35 3.93 7.16
N ARG A 431 -17.38 2.85 6.37
CA ARG A 431 -16.29 2.45 5.45
C ARG A 431 -15.86 3.56 4.47
N GLN A 432 -16.75 4.45 4.05
CA GLN A 432 -16.42 5.56 3.15
C GLN A 432 -15.68 6.67 3.91
N LEU A 433 -16.10 6.97 5.15
CA LEU A 433 -15.40 7.88 6.05
C LEU A 433 -13.98 7.35 6.35
N ASP A 434 -13.87 6.07 6.71
CA ASP A 434 -12.60 5.39 7.00
C ASP A 434 -11.64 5.52 5.81
N VAL A 435 -12.11 5.27 4.58
CA VAL A 435 -11.31 5.39 3.35
C VAL A 435 -10.84 6.84 3.11
N ILE A 436 -11.66 7.85 3.40
CA ILE A 436 -11.23 9.26 3.30
C ILE A 436 -10.19 9.57 4.38
N ILE A 437 -10.38 9.11 5.62
CA ILE A 437 -9.43 9.35 6.71
C ILE A 437 -8.07 8.69 6.41
N ILE A 438 -8.06 7.43 5.96
CA ILE A 438 -6.85 6.64 5.65
C ILE A 438 -6.06 7.20 4.46
N ASN A 439 -6.73 7.84 3.48
CA ASN A 439 -6.09 8.27 2.23
C ASN A 439 -5.90 9.78 2.09
N ALA A 440 -6.65 10.61 2.83
CA ALA A 440 -6.48 12.05 2.87
C ALA A 440 -5.96 12.56 4.22
N ILE A 441 -6.74 12.37 5.29
CA ILE A 441 -6.51 13.06 6.58
C ILE A 441 -5.24 12.56 7.25
N ILE A 442 -5.05 11.26 7.40
CA ILE A 442 -3.87 10.72 8.08
C ILE A 442 -2.57 11.10 7.35
N PRO A 443 -2.45 10.93 6.02
CA PRO A 443 -1.23 11.33 5.32
C PRO A 443 -0.99 12.83 5.28
N ILE A 444 -2.04 13.69 5.23
CA ILE A 444 -1.84 15.15 5.24
C ILE A 444 -1.42 15.66 6.61
N LEU A 445 -1.95 15.09 7.71
CA LEU A 445 -1.49 15.39 9.07
C LEU A 445 -0.03 14.97 9.26
N TYR A 446 0.36 13.81 8.75
CA TYR A 446 1.73 13.31 8.85
C TYR A 446 2.75 14.22 8.14
N ILE A 447 2.50 14.60 6.88
CA ILE A 447 3.42 15.48 6.14
C ILE A 447 3.45 16.90 6.74
N TYR A 448 2.31 17.41 7.23
CA TYR A 448 2.27 18.71 7.92
C TYR A 448 3.06 18.68 9.24
N GLY A 449 2.96 17.58 10.00
CA GLY A 449 3.78 17.33 11.19
C GLY A 449 5.28 17.34 10.85
N LYS A 450 5.70 16.64 9.79
CA LYS A 450 7.09 16.65 9.31
C LYS A 450 7.56 18.08 8.95
N HIS A 451 6.76 18.88 8.24
CA HIS A 451 7.09 20.28 7.91
C HIS A 451 7.29 21.16 9.15
N ARG A 452 6.52 20.92 10.22
CA ARG A 452 6.63 21.67 11.48
C ARG A 452 7.66 21.09 12.47
N ASN A 453 8.33 19.98 12.12
CA ASN A 453 9.10 19.15 13.05
C ASN A 453 8.30 18.69 14.29
N ASP A 454 6.98 18.56 14.14
CA ASP A 454 6.06 18.11 15.18
C ASP A 454 5.94 16.58 15.16
N SER A 455 6.73 15.92 16.01
CA SER A 455 6.68 14.48 16.20
C SER A 455 5.39 14.00 16.86
N GLY A 456 4.70 14.86 17.63
CA GLY A 456 3.42 14.55 18.26
C GLY A 456 2.33 14.40 17.21
N LEU A 457 2.26 15.34 16.25
CA LEU A 457 1.32 15.25 15.14
C LEU A 457 1.60 14.08 14.20
N CYS A 458 2.89 13.74 13.98
CA CYS A 458 3.26 12.53 13.23
C CYS A 458 2.77 11.26 13.94
N GLY A 459 3.02 11.14 15.26
CA GLY A 459 2.58 9.99 16.07
C GLY A 459 1.05 9.87 16.14
N LYS A 460 0.33 10.98 16.28
CA LYS A 460 -1.14 11.05 16.19
C LYS A 460 -1.66 10.51 14.86
N ALA A 461 -1.03 10.87 13.74
CA ALA A 461 -1.42 10.36 12.43
C ALA A 461 -1.23 8.83 12.31
N GLU A 462 -0.15 8.29 12.89
CA GLU A 462 0.06 6.83 12.99
C GLU A 462 -0.98 6.17 13.91
N GLU A 463 -1.26 6.75 15.08
CA GLU A 463 -2.22 6.22 16.06
C GLU A 463 -3.65 6.09 15.50
N LEU A 464 -4.09 7.06 14.70
CA LEU A 464 -5.41 7.02 14.05
C LEU A 464 -5.61 5.77 13.17
N LEU A 465 -4.55 5.17 12.61
CA LEU A 465 -4.64 3.92 11.84
C LEU A 465 -4.91 2.69 12.73
N TYR A 466 -4.49 2.73 14.00
CA TYR A 466 -4.79 1.67 14.97
C TYR A 466 -6.22 1.79 15.52
N GLN A 467 -6.79 2.99 15.55
CA GLN A 467 -8.19 3.24 15.96
C GLN A 467 -9.22 2.86 14.87
N LEU A 468 -8.78 2.63 13.64
CA LEU A 468 -9.62 2.30 12.48
C LEU A 468 -9.67 0.79 12.20
N LYS A 469 -10.81 0.29 11.71
CA LYS A 469 -10.96 -1.13 11.32
C LYS A 469 -10.12 -1.47 10.09
N SER A 470 -9.61 -2.70 10.01
CA SER A 470 -8.90 -3.19 8.82
C SER A 470 -9.76 -3.07 7.54
N GLU A 471 -9.15 -2.63 6.44
CA GLU A 471 -9.82 -2.54 5.14
C GLU A 471 -10.17 -3.93 4.58
N GLU A 472 -11.37 -4.09 4.05
CA GLU A 472 -11.75 -5.31 3.31
C GLU A 472 -11.46 -5.16 1.83
N ASN A 473 -10.44 -5.87 1.36
CA ASN A 473 -10.13 -6.02 -0.06
C ASN A 473 -9.58 -7.44 -0.35
N SER A 474 -9.32 -7.77 -1.62
CA SER A 474 -8.82 -9.10 -2.02
C SER A 474 -7.42 -9.39 -1.47
N VAL A 475 -6.55 -8.38 -1.37
CA VAL A 475 -5.19 -8.52 -0.81
C VAL A 475 -5.25 -8.83 0.68
N VAL A 476 -6.03 -8.07 1.45
CA VAL A 476 -6.17 -8.28 2.90
C VAL A 476 -6.77 -9.66 3.19
N ARG A 477 -7.83 -10.07 2.47
CA ARG A 477 -8.40 -11.43 2.61
C ARG A 477 -7.35 -12.51 2.34
N LYS A 478 -6.68 -12.45 1.18
CA LYS A 478 -5.57 -13.35 0.82
C LYS A 478 -4.50 -13.47 1.91
N TRP A 479 -4.22 -12.44 2.70
CA TRP A 479 -3.24 -12.50 3.80
C TRP A 479 -3.85 -12.95 5.14
N LYS A 480 -5.15 -12.69 5.41
CA LYS A 480 -5.88 -13.30 6.54
C LYS A 480 -6.02 -14.81 6.38
N ASP A 481 -6.40 -15.27 5.19
CA ASP A 481 -6.52 -16.70 4.82
C ASP A 481 -5.18 -17.45 4.96
N LYS A 482 -4.07 -16.71 5.00
CA LYS A 482 -2.69 -17.17 5.16
C LYS A 482 -2.20 -17.13 6.61
N GLY A 483 -3.09 -16.88 7.58
CA GLY A 483 -2.78 -16.88 9.01
C GLY A 483 -2.18 -15.59 9.57
N ILE A 484 -2.12 -14.49 8.80
CA ILE A 484 -1.68 -13.19 9.35
C ILE A 484 -2.87 -12.50 10.03
N ALA A 485 -2.72 -12.19 11.32
CA ALA A 485 -3.65 -11.32 12.05
C ALA A 485 -3.63 -9.90 11.44
N ILE A 486 -4.80 -9.43 11.02
CA ILE A 486 -5.01 -8.10 10.42
C ILE A 486 -6.29 -7.54 11.04
N GLU A 487 -6.13 -6.70 12.06
CA GLU A 487 -7.22 -6.27 12.94
C GLU A 487 -7.62 -4.82 12.64
N CYS A 488 -6.63 -3.95 12.48
CA CYS A 488 -6.80 -2.51 12.30
C CYS A 488 -6.36 -2.02 10.90
N ALA A 489 -6.59 -0.73 10.61
CA ALA A 489 -6.20 -0.13 9.34
C ALA A 489 -4.66 -0.01 9.19
N ALA A 490 -3.92 0.06 10.30
CA ALA A 490 -2.46 -0.02 10.27
C ALA A 490 -1.98 -1.36 9.68
N ASP A 491 -2.57 -2.48 10.09
CA ASP A 491 -2.25 -3.81 9.55
C ASP A 491 -2.61 -3.91 8.06
N SER A 492 -3.81 -3.44 7.66
CA SER A 492 -4.21 -3.49 6.24
C SER A 492 -3.33 -2.60 5.35
N GLN A 493 -2.94 -1.41 5.82
CA GLN A 493 -2.03 -0.53 5.10
C GLN A 493 -0.60 -1.11 4.98
N ALA A 494 -0.08 -1.75 6.04
CA ALA A 494 1.20 -2.46 6.01
C ALA A 494 1.19 -3.62 5.01
N ILE A 495 0.12 -4.42 5.00
CA ILE A 495 -0.05 -5.55 4.08
C ILE A 495 -0.25 -5.09 2.62
N LEU A 496 -0.95 -3.98 2.40
CA LEU A 496 -1.03 -3.35 1.07
C LEU A 496 0.33 -2.85 0.58
N GLN A 497 1.20 -2.36 1.47
CA GLN A 497 2.57 -1.97 1.12
C GLN A 497 3.45 -3.18 0.77
N LEU A 498 3.35 -4.26 1.56
CA LEU A 498 4.01 -5.53 1.27
C LEU A 498 3.62 -6.05 -0.11
N ASP A 499 2.31 -6.13 -0.39
CA ASP A 499 1.80 -6.64 -1.67
C ASP A 499 2.25 -5.74 -2.84
N ARG A 500 2.15 -4.41 -2.70
CA ARG A 500 2.46 -3.45 -3.77
C ARG A 500 3.96 -3.27 -4.05
N ARG A 501 4.82 -3.23 -3.02
CA ARG A 501 6.25 -2.89 -3.17
C ARG A 501 7.19 -4.08 -3.13
N TYR A 502 6.74 -5.21 -2.56
CA TYR A 502 7.55 -6.41 -2.48
C TYR A 502 7.00 -7.52 -3.35
N CYS A 503 5.75 -7.94 -3.15
CA CYS A 503 5.17 -9.11 -3.83
C CYS A 503 4.95 -8.91 -5.33
N ARG A 504 4.30 -7.83 -5.76
CA ARG A 504 4.04 -7.52 -7.18
C ARG A 504 5.26 -7.04 -7.97
N LEU A 505 6.37 -6.76 -7.29
CA LEU A 505 7.63 -6.30 -7.88
C LEU A 505 8.76 -7.31 -7.69
N HIS A 506 8.44 -8.53 -7.23
CA HIS A 506 9.38 -9.64 -7.02
C HIS A 506 10.62 -9.29 -6.18
N ASN A 507 10.54 -8.26 -5.33
CA ASN A 507 11.60 -7.83 -4.41
C ASN A 507 11.70 -8.78 -3.19
N CYS A 508 11.64 -10.10 -3.40
CA CYS A 508 11.80 -11.11 -2.35
C CYS A 508 13.16 -10.95 -1.63
N THR A 509 14.22 -10.61 -2.37
CA THR A 509 15.56 -10.30 -1.84
C THR A 509 15.63 -9.04 -0.94
N LYS A 510 14.52 -8.30 -0.76
CA LYS A 510 14.39 -7.19 0.20
C LYS A 510 13.28 -7.44 1.24
N CYS A 511 12.57 -8.56 1.14
CA CYS A 511 11.42 -8.90 1.97
C CYS A 511 11.86 -9.70 3.21
N ARG A 512 11.44 -9.25 4.40
CA ARG A 512 11.79 -9.93 5.66
C ARG A 512 11.07 -11.28 5.85
N PHE A 513 9.94 -11.50 5.19
CA PHE A 513 9.29 -12.81 5.17
C PHE A 513 10.02 -13.83 4.26
N ALA A 514 10.59 -13.38 3.13
CA ALA A 514 11.45 -14.23 2.31
C ALA A 514 12.76 -14.58 3.03
N TYR A 515 13.32 -13.65 3.81
CA TYR A 515 14.45 -13.93 4.70
C TYR A 515 14.14 -15.06 5.70
N TYR A 516 12.98 -15.02 6.37
CA TYR A 516 12.61 -16.09 7.31
C TYR A 516 12.40 -17.44 6.60
N TYR A 517 11.74 -17.43 5.45
CA TYR A 517 11.54 -18.62 4.62
C TYR A 517 12.85 -19.31 4.25
N LEU A 518 13.81 -18.54 3.72
CA LEU A 518 15.12 -19.09 3.38
C LEU A 518 15.90 -19.53 4.62
N LYS A 519 15.85 -18.78 5.72
CA LYS A 519 16.53 -19.15 6.97
C LYS A 519 16.05 -20.52 7.48
N GLU A 520 14.75 -20.80 7.38
CA GLU A 520 14.16 -22.08 7.77
C GLU A 520 14.62 -23.20 6.84
N ARG A 521 14.50 -23.03 5.52
CA ARG A 521 14.93 -24.01 4.51
C ARG A 521 16.43 -24.34 4.59
N ILE A 522 17.29 -23.35 4.84
CA ILE A 522 18.74 -23.54 4.98
C ILE A 522 19.11 -24.21 6.32
N ALA A 523 18.32 -23.99 7.38
CA ALA A 523 18.52 -24.63 8.68
C ALA A 523 17.98 -26.07 8.73
N SER A 524 17.11 -26.48 7.79
CA SER A 524 16.66 -27.87 7.64
C SER A 524 17.63 -28.77 6.87
N CYS A 525 18.63 -28.19 6.18
CA CYS A 525 19.84 -28.90 5.75
C CYS A 525 20.89 -28.83 6.86
#